data_AF-A0AAW0ATI5-F1
#
_entry.id   AF-A0AAW0ATI5-F1
#
_cell.length_a   1.000
_cell.length_b   1.000
_cell.length_c   1.000
_cell.angle_alpha   90.00
_cell.angle_beta   90.00
_cell.angle_gamma   90.00
#
_symmetry.space_group_name_H-M   'P 1'
#
loop_
_entity.id
_entity.type
_entity.pdbx_description
1 polymer ?
#
loop_
_entity_poly.entity_id
_entity_poly.type
_entity_poly.pdbx_seq_one_letter_code
_entity_poly.pdbx_strand_id
1 'polypeptide(L)'
;MLGQNFAYSEAAGQLEQLTSDRLSSGAIENALCHYAKNIPDNCLDLTTSDSVNGHTWHLTKQTHEELPPEEMVFTLHGIIMQCDLPPIIRPYGRFVSPKHVQQRVLLTGINTPMFADAIQGLARVDGVLRQAIREEHPRTLAGETEGYSTVEVANRYFTSKKVAREEHHVGFTKEVDPKGILDDLRGEAFVHTEDNVVEYYQRQVVNDDQRFRKIHPSRITKGDIVEVQLTVNLVELASGKGRNTNLQYITKLVLRSITLLDKAYSESIRMSKTPGTNRVTLKRKIGHTDEETRDAERRIKRMANR
;
A
#
# COMPACT_ATOMS: atom_id res chain seq x y z
N MET A 1 0.03 -26.30 14.71
CA MET A 1 0.91 -26.20 13.52
C MET A 1 0.26 -26.79 12.26
N LEU A 2 -0.34 -27.98 12.28
CA LEU A 2 -1.00 -28.58 11.10
C LEU A 2 -2.11 -27.71 10.46
N GLY A 3 -2.93 -27.01 11.27
CA GLY A 3 -4.02 -26.15 10.74
C GLY A 3 -3.56 -24.83 10.09
N GLN A 4 -2.38 -24.31 10.45
CA GLN A 4 -1.83 -23.12 9.79
C GLN A 4 -1.26 -23.47 8.41
N ASN A 5 -0.57 -24.60 8.29
CA ASN A 5 0.01 -25.05 7.02
C ASN A 5 -1.06 -25.39 5.98
N PHE A 6 -2.19 -25.96 6.38
CA PHE A 6 -3.31 -26.24 5.47
C PHE A 6 -3.93 -24.95 4.93
N ALA A 7 -4.17 -23.97 5.81
CA ALA A 7 -4.75 -22.70 5.42
C ALA A 7 -3.82 -21.90 4.48
N TYR A 8 -2.50 -21.94 4.72
CA TYR A 8 -1.52 -21.32 3.82
C TYR A 8 -1.48 -21.97 2.42
N SER A 9 -1.66 -23.30 2.33
CA SER A 9 -1.73 -24.01 1.05
C SER A 9 -2.95 -23.62 0.22
N GLU A 10 -4.11 -23.42 0.85
CA GLU A 10 -5.33 -22.99 0.17
C GLU A 10 -5.20 -21.54 -0.34
N ALA A 11 -4.67 -20.65 0.50
CA ALA A 11 -4.42 -19.26 0.11
C ALA A 11 -3.41 -19.14 -1.05
N ALA A 12 -2.37 -19.98 -1.06
CA ALA A 12 -1.42 -20.06 -2.15
C ALA A 12 -2.09 -20.48 -3.47
N GLY A 13 -2.93 -21.51 -3.44
CA GLY A 13 -3.71 -21.94 -4.62
C GLY A 13 -4.67 -20.87 -5.13
N GLN A 14 -5.35 -20.18 -4.22
CA GLN A 14 -6.24 -19.06 -4.58
C GLN A 14 -5.47 -17.89 -5.17
N LEU A 15 -4.32 -17.53 -4.61
CA LEU A 15 -3.44 -16.49 -5.14
C LEU A 15 -3.01 -16.84 -6.58
N GLU A 16 -2.56 -18.07 -6.82
CA GLU A 16 -2.11 -18.50 -8.14
C GLU A 16 -3.25 -18.44 -9.17
N GLN A 17 -4.43 -18.93 -8.81
CA GLN A 17 -5.60 -18.86 -9.70
C GLN A 17 -6.00 -17.41 -10.00
N LEU A 18 -6.11 -16.56 -8.98
CA LEU A 18 -6.46 -15.15 -9.15
C LEU A 18 -5.43 -14.41 -10.00
N THR A 19 -4.14 -14.71 -9.82
CA THR A 19 -3.07 -14.13 -10.63
C THR A 19 -3.24 -14.58 -12.09
N SER A 20 -3.46 -15.88 -12.34
CA SER A 20 -3.68 -16.41 -13.69
C SER A 20 -4.90 -15.80 -14.39
N ASP A 21 -6.03 -15.69 -13.69
CA ASP A 21 -7.26 -15.07 -14.21
C ASP A 21 -7.03 -13.59 -14.55
N ARG A 22 -6.27 -12.88 -13.71
CA ARG A 22 -5.96 -11.47 -13.92
C ARG A 22 -5.03 -11.27 -15.11
N LEU A 23 -4.01 -12.09 -15.29
CA LEU A 23 -3.10 -12.00 -16.44
C LEU A 23 -3.78 -12.38 -17.76
N SER A 24 -4.62 -13.42 -17.75
CA SER A 24 -5.36 -13.87 -18.94
C SER A 24 -6.41 -12.86 -19.42
N SER A 25 -6.88 -11.98 -18.54
CA SER A 25 -7.83 -10.91 -18.91
C SER A 25 -7.24 -9.83 -19.82
N GLY A 26 -5.91 -9.77 -19.99
CA GLY A 26 -5.23 -8.73 -20.77
C GLY A 26 -5.28 -7.32 -20.15
N ALA A 27 -5.94 -7.15 -18.99
CA ALA A 27 -6.09 -5.87 -18.32
C ALA A 27 -4.84 -5.41 -17.54
N ILE A 28 -3.78 -6.22 -17.51
CA ILE A 28 -2.54 -5.93 -16.78
C ILE A 28 -1.39 -5.85 -17.79
N GLU A 29 -0.91 -4.63 -18.05
CA GLU A 29 0.17 -4.39 -19.02
C GLU A 29 1.55 -4.73 -18.44
N ASN A 30 1.80 -4.45 -17.16
CA ASN A 30 3.14 -4.52 -16.54
C ASN A 30 3.19 -5.43 -15.30
N ALA A 31 2.72 -6.67 -15.42
CA ALA A 31 2.83 -7.65 -14.33
C ALA A 31 4.30 -8.03 -14.10
N LEU A 32 4.81 -7.89 -12.87
CA LEU A 32 6.23 -8.17 -12.56
C LEU A 32 6.66 -9.59 -12.94
N CYS A 33 5.77 -10.57 -12.82
CA CYS A 33 6.05 -11.96 -13.19
C CYS A 33 6.39 -12.14 -14.69
N HIS A 34 5.92 -11.25 -15.58
CA HIS A 34 6.29 -11.31 -17.00
C HIS A 34 7.76 -10.93 -17.24
N TYR A 35 8.34 -10.08 -16.38
CA TYR A 35 9.73 -9.63 -16.48
C TYR A 35 10.73 -10.70 -15.99
N ALA A 36 10.24 -11.78 -15.38
CA ALA A 36 11.04 -12.87 -14.84
C ALA A 36 11.86 -13.64 -15.89
N LYS A 37 11.46 -13.58 -17.18
CA LYS A 37 12.11 -14.30 -18.27
C LYS A 37 12.71 -13.38 -19.32
N ASN A 38 12.07 -12.26 -19.64
CA ASN A 38 12.64 -11.23 -20.48
C ASN A 38 12.10 -9.85 -20.10
N ILE A 39 12.90 -8.80 -20.30
CA ILE A 39 12.41 -7.43 -20.31
C ILE A 39 12.08 -7.12 -21.77
N PRO A 40 10.86 -6.69 -22.12
CA PRO A 40 10.55 -6.36 -23.51
C PRO A 40 11.50 -5.28 -24.03
N ASP A 41 12.12 -5.53 -25.19
CA ASP A 41 12.99 -4.57 -25.86
C ASP A 41 12.19 -3.29 -26.13
N ASN A 42 12.71 -2.13 -25.70
CA ASN A 42 12.10 -0.78 -25.78
C ASN A 42 11.01 -0.41 -24.75
N CYS A 43 10.91 -1.10 -23.60
CA CYS A 43 9.86 -0.79 -22.62
C CYS A 43 10.28 0.22 -21.52
N LEU A 44 11.58 0.42 -21.31
CA LEU A 44 12.11 1.13 -20.13
C LEU A 44 12.97 2.34 -20.53
N ASP A 45 12.38 3.53 -20.50
CA ASP A 45 13.12 4.78 -20.51
C ASP A 45 13.46 5.19 -19.08
N LEU A 46 14.52 5.99 -18.92
CA LEU A 46 14.92 6.53 -17.63
C LEU A 46 14.87 8.05 -17.66
N THR A 47 14.19 8.62 -16.68
CA THR A 47 14.25 10.05 -16.39
C THR A 47 14.84 10.28 -15.01
N THR A 48 15.49 11.43 -14.84
CA THR A 48 16.15 11.79 -13.59
C THR A 48 15.50 13.02 -12.99
N SER A 49 15.24 12.99 -11.69
CA SER A 49 14.78 14.12 -10.90
C SER A 49 15.75 14.42 -9.75
N ASP A 50 15.73 15.67 -9.25
CA ASP A 50 16.52 16.05 -8.08
C ASP A 50 15.76 15.71 -6.80
N SER A 51 16.46 15.12 -5.83
CA SER A 51 15.95 14.87 -4.48
C SER A 51 16.80 15.57 -3.42
N VAL A 52 16.34 15.60 -2.15
CA VAL A 52 17.06 16.27 -1.04
C VAL A 52 18.48 15.74 -0.89
N ASN A 53 18.70 14.46 -1.22
CA ASN A 53 19.92 13.73 -0.89
C ASN A 53 20.75 13.30 -2.12
N GLY A 54 20.36 13.72 -3.33
CA GLY A 54 20.97 13.30 -4.59
C GLY A 54 19.92 13.12 -5.70
N HIS A 55 20.30 12.48 -6.80
CA HIS A 55 19.37 12.22 -7.90
C HIS A 55 18.42 11.04 -7.61
N THR A 56 17.26 11.06 -8.25
CA THR A 56 16.34 9.92 -8.32
C THR A 56 16.11 9.56 -9.78
N TRP A 57 16.31 8.29 -10.13
CA TRP A 57 16.00 7.75 -11.45
C TRP A 57 14.65 7.05 -11.40
N HIS A 58 13.81 7.42 -12.36
CA HIS A 58 12.47 6.91 -12.54
C HIS A 58 12.41 6.11 -13.84
N LEU A 59 11.75 4.96 -13.79
CA LEU A 59 11.39 4.24 -15.00
C LEU A 59 10.17 4.91 -15.63
N THR A 60 10.28 5.21 -16.91
CA THR A 60 9.22 5.84 -17.69
C THR A 60 8.98 5.10 -18.99
N LYS A 61 7.80 5.34 -19.57
CA LYS A 61 7.45 4.94 -20.93
C LYS A 61 7.04 6.17 -21.73
N GLN A 62 7.53 6.28 -22.96
CA GLN A 62 7.04 7.29 -23.89
C GLN A 62 5.69 6.83 -24.48
N THR A 63 4.60 7.55 -24.20
CA THR A 63 3.28 7.22 -24.77
C THR A 63 2.98 7.98 -26.06
N HIS A 64 3.44 9.23 -26.17
CA HIS A 64 3.32 10.06 -27.37
C HIS A 64 4.49 11.04 -27.44
N GLU A 65 5.10 11.27 -28.61
CA GLU A 65 6.32 12.09 -28.75
C GLU A 65 6.18 13.52 -28.19
N GLU A 66 4.97 14.09 -28.22
CA GLU A 66 4.69 15.45 -27.74
C GLU A 66 4.26 15.53 -26.27
N LEU A 67 3.98 14.40 -25.62
CA LEU A 67 3.55 14.36 -24.23
C LEU A 67 4.74 14.09 -23.29
N PRO A 68 4.69 14.59 -22.05
CA PRO A 68 5.64 14.18 -21.03
C PRO A 68 5.64 12.65 -20.88
N PRO A 69 6.80 12.04 -20.61
CA PRO A 69 6.89 10.61 -20.39
C PRO A 69 6.07 10.20 -19.15
N GLU A 70 5.42 9.05 -19.22
CA GLU A 70 4.62 8.52 -18.12
C GLU A 70 5.47 7.62 -17.22
N GLU A 71 5.31 7.73 -15.90
CA GLU A 71 5.99 6.82 -14.96
C GLU A 71 5.48 5.39 -15.14
N MET A 72 6.40 4.44 -15.16
CA MET A 72 6.05 3.05 -15.35
C MET A 72 5.52 2.42 -14.06
N VAL A 73 4.26 2.01 -14.11
CA VAL A 73 3.57 1.33 -13.00
C VAL A 73 3.57 -0.18 -13.24
N PHE A 74 4.11 -0.92 -12.28
CA PHE A 74 4.15 -2.37 -12.26
C PHE A 74 3.05 -2.94 -11.37
N THR A 75 2.65 -4.17 -11.65
CA THR A 75 1.65 -4.90 -10.86
C THR A 75 2.26 -6.13 -10.18
N LEU A 76 1.93 -6.31 -8.90
CA LEU A 76 2.33 -7.44 -8.06
C LEU A 76 1.11 -8.00 -7.32
N HIS A 77 0.86 -9.29 -7.46
CA HIS A 77 -0.14 -9.99 -6.64
C HIS A 77 0.52 -10.61 -5.41
N GLY A 78 -0.16 -10.62 -4.27
CA GLY A 78 0.36 -11.28 -3.07
C GLY A 78 -0.61 -11.26 -1.90
N ILE A 79 -0.22 -11.97 -0.85
CA ILE A 79 -0.94 -12.03 0.43
C ILE A 79 -0.29 -11.08 1.42
N ILE A 80 -1.09 -10.26 2.10
CA ILE A 80 -0.57 -9.31 3.10
C ILE A 80 -0.11 -10.07 4.35
N MET A 81 1.19 -10.06 4.63
CA MET A 81 1.75 -10.56 5.89
C MET A 81 1.71 -9.50 6.99
N GLN A 82 2.00 -8.25 6.63
CA GLN A 82 1.98 -7.09 7.53
C GLN A 82 1.54 -5.85 6.74
N CYS A 83 0.90 -4.91 7.41
CA CYS A 83 0.51 -3.65 6.79
C CYS A 83 0.46 -2.53 7.83
N ASP A 84 0.87 -1.34 7.42
CA ASP A 84 0.66 -0.08 8.14
C ASP A 84 -0.08 0.84 7.18
N LEU A 85 -1.41 0.82 7.28
CA LEU A 85 -2.32 1.50 6.37
C LEU A 85 -3.24 2.44 7.17
N PRO A 86 -3.76 3.50 6.53
CA PRO A 86 -4.76 4.34 7.16
C PRO A 86 -6.01 3.55 7.61
N PRO A 87 -6.86 4.12 8.49
CA PRO A 87 -6.85 5.50 8.96
C PRO A 87 -5.83 5.74 10.07
N ILE A 88 -5.16 6.90 10.03
CA ILE A 88 -4.29 7.35 11.11
C ILE A 88 -5.16 7.92 12.24
N ILE A 89 -5.36 7.11 13.27
CA ILE A 89 -6.24 7.43 14.41
C ILE A 89 -5.50 7.68 15.72
N ARG A 90 -4.20 7.37 15.75
CA ARG A 90 -3.32 7.53 16.91
C ARG A 90 -2.19 8.50 16.56
N PRO A 91 -1.91 9.49 17.43
CA PRO A 91 -0.82 10.41 17.20
C PRO A 91 0.50 9.64 17.22
N TYR A 92 1.43 10.08 16.37
CA TYR A 92 2.80 9.62 16.41
C TYR A 92 3.51 10.11 17.67
N GLY A 93 4.54 9.39 18.11
CA GLY A 93 5.36 9.83 19.24
C GLY A 93 6.05 11.18 18.96
N ARG A 94 6.36 11.95 20.00
CA ARG A 94 6.94 13.31 19.90
C ARG A 94 8.21 13.42 19.03
N PHE A 95 8.93 12.32 18.86
CA PHE A 95 10.21 12.27 18.13
C PHE A 95 10.09 11.69 16.71
N VAL A 96 8.88 11.38 16.25
CA VAL A 96 8.67 10.87 14.90
C VAL A 96 8.87 12.01 13.89
N SER A 97 9.81 11.81 12.97
CA SER A 97 10.04 12.76 11.88
C SER A 97 9.03 12.52 10.75
N PRO A 98 8.39 13.56 10.19
CA PRO A 98 7.44 13.40 9.07
C PRO A 98 8.04 12.65 7.89
N LYS A 99 9.34 12.82 7.62
CA LYS A 99 10.07 12.14 6.54
C LYS A 99 10.11 10.61 6.63
N HIS A 100 9.81 10.04 7.80
CA HIS A 100 9.80 8.60 8.05
C HIS A 100 8.39 8.01 8.09
N VAL A 101 7.35 8.84 8.01
CA VAL A 101 5.96 8.35 8.07
C VAL A 101 5.50 7.94 6.69
N GLN A 102 5.02 6.70 6.60
CA GLN A 102 4.68 6.05 5.35
C GLN A 102 3.55 5.04 5.56
N GLN A 103 2.83 4.77 4.48
CA GLN A 103 1.92 3.64 4.34
C GLN A 103 2.66 2.50 3.64
N ARG A 104 2.51 1.28 4.13
CA ARG A 104 3.23 0.12 3.58
C ARG A 104 2.50 -1.19 3.72
N VAL A 105 2.83 -2.11 2.82
CA VAL A 105 2.43 -3.52 2.87
C VAL A 105 3.65 -4.41 2.68
N LEU A 106 3.69 -5.50 3.44
CA LEU A 106 4.62 -6.60 3.27
C LEU A 106 3.84 -7.77 2.65
N LEU A 107 4.19 -8.14 1.42
CA LEU A 107 3.52 -9.17 0.65
C LEU A 107 4.33 -10.47 0.65
N THR A 108 3.65 -11.59 0.57
CA THR A 108 4.23 -12.90 0.25
C THR A 108 3.38 -13.65 -0.75
N GLY A 109 4.00 -14.53 -1.53
CA GLY A 109 3.30 -15.52 -2.35
C GLY A 109 3.12 -16.87 -1.69
N ILE A 110 3.69 -17.08 -0.48
CA ILE A 110 3.71 -18.41 0.16
C ILE A 110 4.27 -19.48 -0.82
N ASN A 111 5.41 -19.16 -1.43
CA ASN A 111 6.11 -20.02 -2.40
C ASN A 111 5.33 -20.33 -3.68
N THR A 112 4.37 -19.50 -4.09
CA THR A 112 3.76 -19.64 -5.42
C THR A 112 4.75 -19.33 -6.54
N PRO A 113 4.70 -20.07 -7.66
CA PRO A 113 5.57 -19.84 -8.82
C PRO A 113 5.46 -18.42 -9.37
N MET A 114 4.23 -17.88 -9.53
CA MET A 114 4.06 -16.54 -10.10
C MET A 114 4.62 -15.44 -9.22
N PHE A 115 4.59 -15.60 -7.89
CA PHE A 115 5.22 -14.65 -6.97
C PHE A 115 6.75 -14.75 -7.01
N ALA A 116 7.29 -15.96 -7.10
CA ALA A 116 8.73 -16.17 -7.28
C ALA A 116 9.20 -15.53 -8.59
N ASP A 117 8.45 -15.70 -9.68
CA ASP A 117 8.70 -15.03 -10.95
C ASP A 117 8.62 -13.50 -10.79
N ALA A 118 7.64 -12.98 -10.05
CA ALA A 118 7.55 -11.54 -9.80
C ALA A 118 8.77 -10.98 -9.03
N ILE A 119 9.33 -11.72 -8.07
CA ILE A 119 10.60 -11.35 -7.40
C ILE A 119 11.75 -11.32 -8.40
N GLN A 120 11.85 -12.32 -9.29
CA GLN A 120 12.88 -12.35 -10.33
C GLN A 120 12.73 -11.21 -11.33
N GLY A 121 11.50 -10.90 -11.74
CA GLY A 121 11.18 -9.76 -12.60
C GLY A 121 11.58 -8.44 -11.95
N LEU A 122 11.27 -8.27 -10.66
CA LEU A 122 11.68 -7.09 -9.90
C LEU A 122 13.20 -6.93 -9.83
N ALA A 123 13.94 -8.01 -9.58
CA ALA A 123 15.40 -7.99 -9.57
C ALA A 123 16.00 -7.58 -10.93
N ARG A 124 15.35 -7.95 -12.04
CA ARG A 124 15.79 -7.56 -13.38
C ARG A 124 15.47 -6.10 -13.70
N VAL A 125 14.30 -5.62 -13.30
CA VAL A 125 13.93 -4.21 -13.40
C VAL A 125 14.94 -3.34 -12.62
N ASP A 126 15.32 -3.76 -11.41
CA ASP A 126 16.39 -3.12 -10.64
C ASP A 126 17.75 -3.18 -11.38
N GLY A 127 18.06 -4.32 -11.99
CA GLY A 127 19.25 -4.49 -12.82
C GLY A 127 19.35 -3.47 -13.94
N VAL A 128 18.25 -3.16 -14.63
CA VAL A 128 18.21 -2.13 -15.69
C VAL A 128 18.51 -0.74 -15.12
N LEU A 129 17.87 -0.37 -14.01
CA LEU A 129 18.12 0.91 -13.33
C LEU A 129 19.59 1.06 -12.94
N ARG A 130 20.18 0.01 -12.37
CA ARG A 130 21.58 -0.01 -11.93
C ARG A 130 22.57 0.01 -13.09
N GLN A 131 22.27 -0.71 -14.17
CA GLN A 131 23.09 -0.70 -15.37
C GLN A 131 23.17 0.70 -15.98
N ALA A 132 22.06 1.43 -16.01
CA ALA A 132 22.01 2.79 -16.57
C ALA A 132 22.94 3.77 -15.82
N ILE A 133 23.12 3.57 -14.51
CA ILE A 133 24.02 4.40 -13.69
C ILE A 133 25.41 3.77 -13.45
N ARG A 134 25.70 2.62 -14.08
CA ARG A 134 26.95 1.85 -13.93
C ARG A 134 27.25 1.46 -12.47
N GLU A 135 26.21 1.14 -11.70
CA GLU A 135 26.33 0.65 -10.33
C GLU A 135 26.27 -0.88 -10.31
N GLU A 136 27.34 -1.54 -9.87
CA GLU A 136 27.49 -2.99 -9.97
C GLU A 136 27.03 -3.77 -8.73
N HIS A 137 26.52 -3.09 -7.69
CA HIS A 137 26.10 -3.73 -6.44
C HIS A 137 24.58 -3.92 -6.39
N PRO A 138 24.01 -5.01 -6.94
CA PRO A 138 22.60 -5.30 -6.78
C PRO A 138 22.28 -5.55 -5.31
N ARG A 139 21.16 -4.98 -4.84
CA ARG A 139 20.62 -5.28 -3.51
C ARG A 139 19.42 -6.20 -3.65
N THR A 140 19.32 -7.18 -2.77
CA THR A 140 18.14 -8.03 -2.69
C THR A 140 16.94 -7.19 -2.24
N LEU A 141 15.94 -7.06 -3.13
CA LEU A 141 14.70 -6.33 -2.85
C LEU A 141 13.65 -7.19 -2.14
N ALA A 142 13.81 -8.52 -2.22
CA ALA A 142 13.02 -9.47 -1.46
C ALA A 142 13.65 -9.74 -0.08
N GLY A 143 12.81 -9.81 0.94
CA GLY A 143 13.19 -10.27 2.27
C GLY A 143 12.70 -11.69 2.53
N GLU A 144 12.97 -12.19 3.73
CA GLU A 144 12.38 -13.41 4.26
C GLU A 144 11.66 -13.11 5.57
N THR A 145 10.45 -13.62 5.74
CA THR A 145 9.68 -13.51 7.00
C THR A 145 8.91 -14.79 7.22
N GLU A 146 9.03 -15.37 8.42
CA GLU A 146 8.40 -16.65 8.76
C GLU A 146 8.74 -17.79 7.76
N GLY A 147 9.94 -17.75 7.14
CA GLY A 147 10.39 -18.75 6.16
C GLY A 147 9.82 -18.57 4.74
N TYR A 148 9.11 -17.48 4.47
CA TYR A 148 8.59 -17.15 3.15
C TYR A 148 9.30 -15.94 2.55
N SER A 149 9.50 -15.97 1.24
CA SER A 149 9.96 -14.79 0.50
C SER A 149 8.92 -13.68 0.55
N THR A 150 9.38 -12.45 0.74
CA THR A 150 8.53 -11.26 0.94
C THR A 150 9.01 -10.07 0.15
N VAL A 151 8.09 -9.16 -0.18
CA VAL A 151 8.38 -7.86 -0.80
C VAL A 151 7.67 -6.78 0.00
N GLU A 152 8.42 -5.78 0.48
CA GLU A 152 7.84 -4.60 1.13
C GLU A 152 7.66 -3.47 0.10
N VAL A 153 6.44 -2.94 0.00
CA VAL A 153 6.11 -1.81 -0.87
C VAL A 153 5.55 -0.69 0.01
N ALA A 154 6.06 0.53 -0.16
CA ALA A 154 5.74 1.64 0.72
C ALA A 154 5.66 2.98 -0.02
N ASN A 155 4.83 3.89 0.46
CA ASN A 155 4.84 5.28 0.01
C ASN A 155 4.78 6.23 1.21
N ARG A 156 5.56 7.30 1.16
CA ARG A 156 5.60 8.29 2.24
C ARG A 156 4.37 9.17 2.14
N TYR A 157 3.85 9.61 3.29
CA TYR A 157 2.78 10.61 3.29
C TYR A 157 3.29 12.01 2.94
N PHE A 158 4.60 12.22 2.96
CA PHE A 158 5.17 13.55 2.85
C PHE A 158 6.42 13.60 1.98
N THR A 159 6.49 14.66 1.18
CA THR A 159 7.67 15.13 0.47
C THR A 159 8.19 16.40 1.13
N SER A 160 9.51 16.61 1.12
CA SER A 160 10.12 17.86 1.61
C SER A 160 9.75 19.01 0.67
N LYS A 161 9.34 20.17 1.19
CA LYS A 161 9.07 21.35 0.34
C LYS A 161 10.26 21.81 -0.50
N LYS A 162 11.49 21.51 -0.04
CA LYS A 162 12.71 21.81 -0.80
C LYS A 162 12.78 21.01 -2.12
N VAL A 163 12.12 19.85 -2.18
CA VAL A 163 12.08 18.97 -3.37
C VAL A 163 10.79 19.12 -4.14
N ALA A 164 9.67 19.28 -3.44
CA ALA A 164 8.36 19.41 -4.06
C ALA A 164 8.22 20.64 -4.96
N ARG A 165 9.18 21.60 -4.94
CA ARG A 165 9.19 22.80 -5.79
C ARG A 165 7.83 23.54 -5.72
N GLU A 166 7.11 23.60 -6.84
CA GLU A 166 5.82 24.28 -6.98
C GLU A 166 4.61 23.33 -6.84
N GLU A 167 4.83 22.05 -6.48
CA GLU A 167 3.74 21.10 -6.27
C GLU A 167 2.79 21.57 -5.16
N HIS A 168 1.51 21.50 -5.47
CA HIS A 168 0.47 21.92 -4.56
C HIS A 168 0.23 20.88 -3.47
N HIS A 169 -0.12 21.38 -2.28
CA HIS A 169 -0.54 20.51 -1.20
C HIS A 169 -1.90 19.88 -1.52
N VAL A 170 -1.91 18.56 -1.63
CA VAL A 170 -3.12 17.75 -1.64
C VAL A 170 -3.51 17.47 -0.18
N GLY A 171 -4.74 17.81 0.21
CA GLY A 171 -5.23 17.55 1.57
C GLY A 171 -5.50 16.07 1.80
N PHE A 172 -5.26 15.58 3.01
CA PHE A 172 -5.63 14.21 3.38
C PHE A 172 -7.15 14.05 3.40
N THR A 173 -7.65 12.94 2.86
CA THR A 173 -9.06 12.58 2.98
C THR A 173 -9.38 12.16 4.42
N LYS A 174 -10.66 12.23 4.81
CA LYS A 174 -11.11 11.73 6.13
C LYS A 174 -10.94 10.22 6.31
N GLU A 175 -10.78 9.48 5.22
CA GLU A 175 -10.49 8.05 5.25
C GLU A 175 -9.03 7.77 5.63
N VAL A 176 -8.12 8.70 5.30
CA VAL A 176 -6.70 8.61 5.59
C VAL A 176 -6.37 9.25 6.94
N ASP A 177 -6.79 10.49 7.15
CA ASP A 177 -6.51 11.27 8.35
C ASP A 177 -7.80 11.84 8.97
N PRO A 178 -8.62 10.98 9.60
CA PRO A 178 -9.89 11.42 10.19
C PRO A 178 -9.73 12.50 11.26
N LYS A 179 -8.56 12.53 11.93
CA LYS A 179 -8.29 13.36 13.12
C LYS A 179 -7.33 14.53 12.86
N GLY A 180 -6.83 14.72 11.64
CA GLY A 180 -5.86 15.78 11.33
C GLY A 180 -4.45 15.51 11.86
N ILE A 181 -4.13 14.27 12.25
CA ILE A 181 -2.85 13.89 12.85
C ILE A 181 -1.70 14.03 11.84
N LEU A 182 -1.92 13.62 10.59
CA LEU A 182 -0.92 13.75 9.54
C LEU A 182 -0.77 15.21 9.12
N ASP A 183 -1.88 15.93 9.02
CA ASP A 183 -1.85 17.37 8.68
C ASP A 183 -1.08 18.19 9.74
N ASP A 184 -1.33 17.90 11.03
CA ASP A 184 -0.60 18.49 12.15
C ASP A 184 0.89 18.11 12.12
N LEU A 185 1.20 16.84 11.83
CA LEU A 185 2.57 16.33 11.86
C LEU A 185 3.45 16.93 10.76
N ARG A 186 2.87 17.22 9.58
CA ARG A 186 3.58 17.78 8.43
C ARG A 186 4.43 19.01 8.79
N GLY A 187 3.89 19.88 9.64
CA GLY A 187 4.47 21.19 9.92
C GLY A 187 4.67 22.03 8.66
N GLU A 188 5.63 22.95 8.68
CA GLU A 188 5.88 23.85 7.55
C GLU A 188 6.88 23.32 6.52
N ALA A 189 7.70 22.33 6.89
CA ALA A 189 8.82 21.86 6.07
C ALA A 189 8.45 20.78 5.04
N PHE A 190 7.27 20.18 5.19
CA PHE A 190 6.81 19.07 4.38
C PHE A 190 5.48 19.39 3.67
N VAL A 191 5.17 18.63 2.64
CA VAL A 191 3.94 18.73 1.85
C VAL A 191 3.48 17.32 1.45
N HIS A 192 2.16 17.10 1.45
CA HIS A 192 1.55 15.93 0.82
C HIS A 192 1.18 16.31 -0.61
N THR A 193 1.69 15.60 -1.60
CA THR A 193 1.45 15.86 -3.03
C THR A 193 0.79 14.66 -3.70
N GLU A 194 0.41 14.77 -4.98
CA GLU A 194 -0.21 13.68 -5.73
C GLU A 194 0.66 12.41 -5.73
N ASP A 195 1.99 12.58 -5.75
CA ASP A 195 2.96 11.47 -5.67
C ASP A 195 2.86 10.67 -4.36
N ASN A 196 2.40 11.30 -3.27
CA ASN A 196 2.26 10.66 -1.97
C ASN A 196 0.91 9.93 -1.79
N VAL A 197 -0.03 10.10 -2.72
CA VAL A 197 -1.37 9.49 -2.64
C VAL A 197 -1.28 8.00 -2.98
N VAL A 198 -1.97 7.18 -2.18
CA VAL A 198 -2.20 5.76 -2.48
C VAL A 198 -3.68 5.54 -2.65
N GLU A 199 -4.04 4.88 -3.74
CA GLU A 199 -5.43 4.56 -4.05
C GLU A 199 -5.82 3.17 -3.56
N TYR A 200 -7.06 3.01 -3.12
CA TYR A 200 -7.54 1.80 -2.47
C TYR A 200 -8.81 1.30 -3.16
N TYR A 201 -8.76 0.10 -3.71
CA TYR A 201 -9.86 -0.49 -4.48
C TYR A 201 -10.28 -1.86 -3.96
N GLN A 202 -11.49 -2.27 -4.31
CA GLN A 202 -11.95 -3.66 -4.22
C GLN A 202 -12.39 -4.11 -5.60
N ARG A 203 -11.91 -5.29 -6.00
CA ARG A 203 -12.42 -6.00 -7.18
C ARG A 203 -13.82 -6.55 -6.89
N GLN A 204 -14.73 -6.34 -7.82
CA GLN A 204 -16.06 -6.92 -7.84
C GLN A 204 -16.24 -7.63 -9.17
N VAL A 205 -16.65 -8.90 -9.14
CA VAL A 205 -16.98 -9.67 -10.34
C VAL A 205 -18.49 -9.77 -10.39
N VAL A 206 -19.11 -9.23 -11.44
CA VAL A 206 -20.57 -9.24 -11.65
C VAL A 206 -20.83 -9.70 -13.07
N ASN A 207 -21.44 -10.87 -13.26
CA ASN A 207 -21.70 -11.46 -14.58
C ASN A 207 -20.44 -11.53 -15.47
N ASP A 208 -19.33 -12.01 -14.91
CA ASP A 208 -18.00 -12.07 -15.55
C ASP A 208 -17.34 -10.71 -15.86
N ASP A 209 -18.05 -9.59 -15.67
CA ASP A 209 -17.45 -8.25 -15.73
C ASP A 209 -16.70 -7.93 -14.44
N GLN A 210 -15.45 -7.48 -14.58
CA GLN A 210 -14.64 -7.00 -13.48
C GLN A 210 -14.84 -5.49 -13.29
N ARG A 211 -15.21 -5.09 -12.08
CA ARG A 211 -15.34 -3.67 -11.68
C ARG A 211 -14.47 -3.39 -10.47
N PHE A 212 -13.94 -2.18 -10.41
CA PHE A 212 -13.11 -1.71 -9.31
C PHE A 212 -13.81 -0.55 -8.62
N ARG A 213 -14.03 -0.69 -7.31
CA ARG A 213 -14.68 0.33 -6.50
C ARG A 213 -13.69 0.86 -5.46
N LYS A 214 -13.60 2.18 -5.30
CA LYS A 214 -12.83 2.78 -4.20
C LYS A 214 -13.36 2.30 -2.85
N ILE A 215 -12.46 1.97 -1.94
CA ILE A 215 -12.79 1.49 -0.59
C ILE A 215 -11.97 2.22 0.47
N HIS A 216 -12.53 2.25 1.68
CA HIS A 216 -11.79 2.74 2.84
C HIS A 216 -10.56 1.84 3.13
N PRO A 217 -9.38 2.40 3.41
CA PRO A 217 -8.13 1.64 3.60
C PRO A 217 -8.24 0.59 4.72
N SER A 218 -8.99 0.89 5.78
CA SER A 218 -9.23 -0.05 6.90
C SER A 218 -9.91 -1.37 6.50
N ARG A 219 -10.44 -1.46 5.28
CA ARG A 219 -11.03 -2.71 4.77
C ARG A 219 -9.96 -3.70 4.33
N ILE A 220 -8.69 -3.29 4.18
CA ILE A 220 -7.56 -4.15 3.81
C ILE A 220 -6.78 -4.51 5.07
N THR A 221 -6.48 -5.79 5.26
CA THR A 221 -5.85 -6.32 6.46
C THR A 221 -4.94 -7.52 6.19
N LYS A 222 -4.16 -7.91 7.20
CA LYS A 222 -3.33 -9.13 7.17
C LYS A 222 -4.16 -10.35 6.73
N GLY A 223 -3.62 -11.08 5.77
CA GLY A 223 -4.23 -12.27 5.16
C GLY A 223 -5.05 -11.99 3.91
N ASP A 224 -5.34 -10.73 3.57
CA ASP A 224 -6.04 -10.42 2.32
C ASP A 224 -5.14 -10.73 1.11
N ILE A 225 -5.74 -11.27 0.05
CA ILE A 225 -5.10 -11.39 -1.26
C ILE A 225 -5.32 -10.07 -1.99
N VAL A 226 -4.23 -9.45 -2.42
CA VAL A 226 -4.24 -8.13 -3.04
C VAL A 226 -3.45 -8.11 -4.35
N GLU A 227 -3.87 -7.19 -5.22
CA GLU A 227 -3.10 -6.67 -6.33
C GLU A 227 -2.53 -5.32 -5.92
N VAL A 228 -1.22 -5.16 -5.97
CA VAL A 228 -0.52 -3.91 -5.66
C VAL A 228 0.07 -3.33 -6.93
N GLN A 229 -0.20 -2.05 -7.16
CA GLN A 229 0.50 -1.28 -8.17
C GLN A 229 1.62 -0.47 -7.52
N LEU A 230 2.80 -0.52 -8.12
CA LEU A 230 4.00 0.12 -7.60
C LEU A 230 4.88 0.68 -8.71
N THR A 231 5.68 1.69 -8.39
CA THR A 231 6.77 2.15 -9.27
C THR A 231 8.12 1.81 -8.64
N VAL A 232 9.14 1.65 -9.47
CA VAL A 232 10.49 1.26 -9.04
C VAL A 232 11.42 2.42 -9.33
N ASN A 233 11.93 3.04 -8.26
CA ASN A 233 12.78 4.23 -8.36
C ASN A 233 14.15 3.94 -7.74
N LEU A 234 15.22 4.38 -8.38
CA LEU A 234 16.57 4.31 -7.81
C LEU A 234 16.92 5.66 -7.20
N VAL A 235 17.35 5.69 -5.95
CA VAL A 235 17.64 6.93 -5.22
C VAL A 235 19.09 6.97 -4.80
N GLU A 236 19.78 8.04 -5.19
CA GLU A 236 21.10 8.38 -4.70
C GLU A 236 21.02 8.93 -3.28
N LEU A 237 21.92 8.44 -2.44
CA LEU A 237 22.10 8.89 -1.07
C LEU A 237 23.58 9.21 -0.86
N ALA A 238 23.88 10.50 -0.73
CA ALA A 238 25.18 10.93 -0.25
C ALA A 238 25.34 10.61 1.24
N SER A 239 26.38 9.85 1.59
CA SER A 239 26.78 9.59 2.97
C SER A 239 28.17 10.18 3.24
N GLY A 240 28.36 10.84 4.39
CA GLY A 240 29.61 11.55 4.73
C GLY A 240 29.55 13.07 4.55
N LYS A 241 30.67 13.77 4.79
CA LYS A 241 30.78 15.23 4.66
C LYS A 241 32.07 15.60 3.91
N GLY A 242 31.99 16.60 3.04
CA GLY A 242 33.16 17.16 2.35
C GLY A 242 33.79 16.19 1.35
N ARG A 243 35.11 16.00 1.40
CA ARG A 243 35.86 15.18 0.43
C ARG A 243 35.67 13.65 0.59
N ASN A 244 34.98 13.20 1.65
CA ASN A 244 34.70 11.79 1.95
C ASN A 244 33.22 11.43 1.75
N THR A 245 32.57 12.00 0.74
CA THR A 245 31.19 11.62 0.37
C THR A 245 31.20 10.30 -0.39
N ASN A 246 30.64 9.26 0.23
CA ASN A 246 30.35 8.00 -0.45
C ASN A 246 28.91 8.03 -0.93
N LEU A 247 28.73 7.85 -2.24
CA LEU A 247 27.41 7.69 -2.84
C LEU A 247 26.93 6.26 -2.61
N GLN A 248 25.67 6.12 -2.22
CA GLN A 248 24.97 4.85 -2.14
C GLN A 248 23.69 4.94 -2.95
N TYR A 249 23.35 3.87 -3.66
CA TYR A 249 22.12 3.80 -4.45
C TYR A 249 21.16 2.79 -3.86
N ILE A 250 19.97 3.26 -3.50
CA ILE A 250 18.90 2.44 -2.92
C ILE A 250 17.69 2.46 -3.82
N THR A 251 17.25 1.27 -4.21
CA THR A 251 16.01 1.06 -4.94
C THR A 251 14.83 1.14 -4.00
N LYS A 252 13.78 1.86 -4.40
CA LYS A 252 12.55 2.03 -3.64
C LYS A 252 11.37 1.52 -4.46
N LEU A 253 10.52 0.75 -3.80
CA LEU A 253 9.24 0.29 -4.34
C LEU A 253 8.15 1.23 -3.82
N VAL A 254 7.73 2.16 -4.66
CA VAL A 254 6.77 3.20 -4.28
C VAL A 254 5.37 2.67 -4.49
N LEU A 255 4.61 2.56 -3.40
CA LEU A 255 3.22 2.12 -3.42
C LEU A 255 2.33 3.15 -4.14
N ARG A 256 1.58 2.73 -5.16
CA ARG A 256 0.63 3.59 -5.90
C ARG A 256 -0.82 3.21 -5.64
N SER A 257 -1.14 1.92 -5.66
CA SER A 257 -2.49 1.47 -5.31
C SER A 257 -2.51 0.07 -4.70
N ILE A 258 -3.56 -0.23 -3.94
CA ILE A 258 -3.87 -1.55 -3.42
C ILE A 258 -5.31 -1.90 -3.82
N THR A 259 -5.45 -3.00 -4.54
CA THR A 259 -6.74 -3.58 -4.89
C THR A 259 -6.94 -4.87 -4.13
N LEU A 260 -7.96 -4.90 -3.30
CA LEU A 260 -8.43 -6.11 -2.63
C LEU A 260 -9.06 -7.07 -3.65
N LEU A 261 -8.47 -8.26 -3.79
CA LEU A 261 -8.96 -9.32 -4.66
C LEU A 261 -9.83 -10.33 -3.91
N ASP A 262 -9.36 -10.78 -2.75
CA ASP A 262 -10.05 -11.78 -1.94
C ASP A 262 -9.80 -11.59 -0.43
N LYS A 263 -10.79 -11.96 0.38
CA LYS A 263 -10.81 -11.85 1.85
C LYS A 263 -11.04 -13.16 2.58
N ALA A 264 -11.36 -14.24 1.89
CA ALA A 264 -11.79 -15.49 2.49
C ALA A 264 -10.76 -16.00 3.51
N TYR A 265 -9.47 -15.83 3.20
CA TYR A 265 -8.39 -16.21 4.09
C TYR A 265 -8.31 -15.35 5.37
N SER A 266 -8.41 -14.01 5.27
CA SER A 266 -8.37 -13.16 6.46
C SER A 266 -9.62 -13.32 7.33
N GLU A 267 -10.77 -13.59 6.72
CA GLU A 267 -12.03 -13.86 7.42
C GLU A 267 -11.98 -15.20 8.17
N SER A 268 -11.45 -16.27 7.56
CA SER A 268 -11.32 -17.57 8.22
C SER A 268 -10.38 -17.54 9.44
N ILE A 269 -9.29 -16.76 9.38
CA ILE A 269 -8.40 -16.52 10.53
C ILE A 269 -9.13 -15.77 11.65
N ARG A 270 -9.96 -14.78 11.32
CA ARG A 270 -10.73 -14.02 12.33
C ARG A 270 -11.80 -14.89 13.00
N MET A 271 -12.48 -15.73 12.23
CA MET A 271 -13.53 -16.62 12.74
C MET A 271 -12.94 -17.72 13.64
N SER A 272 -11.77 -18.28 13.29
CA SER A 272 -11.09 -19.31 14.11
C SER A 272 -10.44 -18.77 15.39
N LYS A 273 -10.11 -17.48 15.45
CA LYS A 273 -9.57 -16.82 16.66
C LYS A 273 -10.62 -16.36 17.67
N THR A 274 -11.91 -16.51 17.36
CA THR A 274 -12.98 -16.19 18.31
C THR A 274 -13.34 -17.47 19.07
N PRO A 275 -12.88 -17.68 20.33
CA PRO A 275 -13.40 -18.79 21.12
C PRO A 275 -14.91 -18.59 21.26
N GLY A 276 -15.68 -19.65 21.00
CA GLY A 276 -17.13 -19.65 21.00
C GLY A 276 -17.69 -18.85 22.16
N THR A 277 -18.10 -17.62 21.88
CA THR A 277 -18.81 -16.75 22.81
C THR A 277 -20.13 -16.46 22.13
N ASN A 278 -21.19 -16.99 22.73
CA ASN A 278 -22.57 -16.74 22.36
C ASN A 278 -22.73 -15.28 21.97
N ARG A 279 -23.25 -15.03 20.76
CA ARG A 279 -23.67 -13.70 20.32
C ARG A 279 -24.74 -13.18 21.29
N VAL A 280 -24.32 -12.47 22.33
CA VAL A 280 -25.21 -11.57 23.05
C VAL A 280 -25.23 -10.28 22.25
N THR A 281 -26.32 -10.05 21.51
CA THR A 281 -26.64 -8.74 20.96
C THR A 281 -26.98 -7.80 22.12
N LEU A 282 -25.96 -7.20 22.72
CA LEU A 282 -26.15 -6.15 23.71
C LEU A 282 -26.69 -4.89 23.01
N LYS A 283 -27.98 -4.61 23.16
CA LYS A 283 -28.53 -3.27 22.95
C LYS A 283 -27.89 -2.34 23.99
N ARG A 284 -27.01 -1.44 23.55
CA ARG A 284 -26.49 -0.36 24.40
C ARG A 284 -27.60 0.68 24.59
N LYS A 285 -28.14 0.80 25.81
CA LYS A 285 -28.91 1.98 26.20
C LYS A 285 -27.91 3.12 26.41
N ILE A 286 -27.85 4.06 25.48
CA ILE A 286 -27.14 5.32 25.65
C ILE A 286 -27.99 6.18 26.57
N GLY A 287 -27.44 6.57 27.73
CA GLY A 287 -28.06 7.50 28.66
C GLY A 287 -28.13 8.92 28.08
N HIS A 288 -29.18 9.65 28.49
CA HIS A 288 -29.57 11.02 28.09
C HIS A 288 -30.64 11.19 27.00
N THR A 289 -31.47 10.19 26.72
CA THR A 289 -32.82 10.40 26.14
C THR A 289 -33.97 10.00 27.08
N ASP A 290 -33.66 9.62 28.34
CA ASP A 290 -34.66 9.28 29.37
C ASP A 290 -34.88 10.44 30.39
N GLU A 291 -34.26 11.60 30.21
CA GLU A 291 -34.46 12.78 31.08
C GLU A 291 -35.60 13.69 30.59
N GLU A 292 -35.71 13.92 29.27
CA GLU A 292 -36.79 14.74 28.71
C GLU A 292 -38.18 14.07 28.82
N THR A 293 -38.24 12.74 28.72
CA THR A 293 -39.48 11.95 28.82
C THR A 293 -40.01 11.90 30.26
N ARG A 294 -39.12 11.82 31.26
CA ARG A 294 -39.52 11.77 32.68
C ARG A 294 -40.02 13.11 33.20
N ASP A 295 -39.48 14.22 32.70
CA ASP A 295 -39.97 15.55 33.06
C ASP A 295 -41.28 15.91 32.35
N ALA A 296 -41.50 15.44 31.12
CA ALA A 296 -42.78 15.54 30.43
C ALA A 296 -43.88 14.74 31.17
N GLU A 297 -43.60 13.51 31.58
CA GLU A 297 -44.55 12.66 32.32
C GLU A 297 -44.88 13.20 33.73
N ARG A 298 -43.90 13.79 34.42
CA ARG A 298 -44.13 14.45 35.73
C ARG A 298 -44.96 15.73 35.60
N ARG A 299 -44.80 16.50 34.52
CA ARG A 299 -45.65 17.68 34.24
C ARG A 299 -47.08 17.28 33.90
N ILE A 300 -47.28 16.22 33.12
CA ILE A 300 -48.62 15.72 32.76
C ILE A 300 -49.35 15.17 34.00
N LYS A 301 -48.67 14.43 34.89
CA LYS A 301 -49.28 13.94 36.14
C LYS A 301 -49.64 15.04 37.14
N ARG A 302 -48.98 16.20 37.11
CA ARG A 302 -49.33 17.35 37.97
C ARG A 302 -50.52 18.16 37.44
N MET A 303 -50.83 18.08 36.15
CA MET A 303 -52.00 18.74 35.56
C MET A 303 -53.27 17.89 35.67
N ALA A 304 -53.16 16.57 35.83
CA ALA A 304 -54.31 15.66 35.96
C ALA A 304 -54.94 15.61 37.37
N ASN A 305 -54.34 16.28 38.37
CA ASN A 305 -54.81 16.32 39.76
C ASN A 305 -55.21 17.76 40.20
N ARG A 306 -55.71 18.57 39.27
CA ARG A 306 -56.40 19.84 39.56
C ARG A 306 -57.79 19.83 38.96
#